data_AF-A0A132A9F2-F1
#
_entry.id   AF-A0A132A9F2-F1
#
_cell.length_a   1.000
_cell.length_b   1.000
_cell.length_c   1.000
_cell.angle_alpha   90.00
_cell.angle_beta   90.00
_cell.angle_gamma   90.00
#
_symmetry.space_group_name_H-M   'P 1'
#
loop_
_entity.id
_entity.type
_entity.pdbx_description
1 polymer ?
#
loop_
_entity_poly.entity_id
_entity_poly.type
_entity_poly.pdbx_seq_one_letter_code
_entity_poly.pdbx_strand_id
1 'polypeptide(L)'
;MKENERKLTELRESYEDRLNEEKQLKLQQENDEKQIQMETKRKEIETNPNLSNLNFDEQLVDKIIFIIRSGSNLIGKSEECQIQLMGPMIQDHHAIINRTKNEKIILERCDDDCRILLNGDAVTHKVNLTHNDRLLFGTSQLFVFRNPLDPNFDTTKSTIVTYELAQEEIASKAGYKLNNEDNSIEQALLNKELLELIPAVEEANAISEELEKMVHFENVLVAPLFLGKTGRKPEVNLEWPIFNTSKSLTLHVKPHVQVINSSTGQEFLWSKDKFLDRMFLMKQMYHCYETGEEQWDVPLEQDPFEDLESECLIGTAQLYLQPLAYMVEIKEHLSISDYTGQEIGVIYVEVIPCDQNGNEYEEQDNAYVESPQELLGRSVSFVVKIINCRGLPNKFTEIYVKYLMFIDENYSISEKISISINPTFNFRKRFDYSHATQSLIDFLKEGILNIEVWGRQLLQSSFNSTVENEQSISVATANPEQSSKFSLQDELEKRGSELMNGFKMNGRVIDPNKQSVIVELLLLKKQQARMHQRIVRLFSLSLSFFIELLNLIVS
;
A
#
# COMPACT_ATOMS: atom_id res chain seq x y z
N MET A 1 61.92 -27.35 -49.93
CA MET A 1 60.91 -27.40 -48.84
C MET A 1 60.50 -26.01 -48.38
N LYS A 2 61.41 -25.17 -47.85
CA LYS A 2 61.08 -23.79 -47.41
C LYS A 2 60.33 -22.90 -48.43
N GLU A 3 60.69 -22.96 -49.70
CA GLU A 3 60.01 -22.15 -50.73
C GLU A 3 58.62 -22.67 -51.07
N ASN A 4 58.38 -23.97 -50.89
CA ASN A 4 57.07 -24.57 -51.07
C ASN A 4 56.14 -24.21 -49.89
N GLU A 5 56.69 -24.20 -48.66
CA GLU A 5 55.98 -23.74 -47.46
C GLU A 5 55.58 -22.27 -47.59
N ARG A 6 56.50 -21.40 -48.03
CA ARG A 6 56.21 -19.98 -48.24
C ARG A 6 55.09 -19.75 -49.24
N LYS A 7 55.11 -20.45 -50.39
CA LYS A 7 54.03 -20.38 -51.39
C LYS A 7 52.70 -20.88 -50.85
N LEU A 8 52.71 -21.89 -49.96
CA LEU A 8 51.50 -22.40 -49.32
C LEU A 8 50.89 -21.36 -48.36
N THR A 9 51.74 -20.64 -47.61
CA THR A 9 51.31 -19.57 -46.69
C THR A 9 50.75 -18.38 -47.47
N GLU A 10 51.43 -17.92 -48.53
CA GLU A 10 50.95 -16.82 -49.38
C GLU A 10 49.59 -17.18 -50.05
N LEU A 11 49.42 -18.44 -50.48
CA LEU A 11 48.15 -18.93 -51.03
C LEU A 11 47.04 -18.96 -49.97
N ARG A 12 47.37 -19.34 -48.73
CA ARG A 12 46.45 -19.38 -47.59
C ARG A 12 46.03 -17.97 -47.19
N GLU A 13 46.96 -17.04 -47.04
CA GLU A 13 46.69 -15.63 -46.75
C GLU A 13 45.80 -15.02 -47.84
N SER A 14 46.11 -15.24 -49.12
CA SER A 14 45.26 -14.80 -50.24
C SER A 14 43.86 -15.42 -50.27
N TYR A 15 43.70 -16.63 -49.74
CA TYR A 15 42.40 -17.28 -49.63
C TYR A 15 41.60 -16.74 -48.43
N GLU A 16 42.27 -16.51 -47.29
CA GLU A 16 41.69 -15.90 -46.09
C GLU A 16 41.21 -14.47 -46.35
N ASP A 17 41.99 -13.67 -47.10
CA ASP A 17 41.60 -12.31 -47.51
C ASP A 17 40.34 -12.32 -48.38
N ARG A 18 40.29 -13.18 -49.41
CA ARG A 18 39.11 -13.32 -50.28
C ARG A 18 37.88 -13.80 -49.53
N LEU A 19 38.06 -14.71 -48.57
CA LEU A 19 36.97 -15.20 -47.72
C LEU A 19 36.44 -14.09 -46.80
N ASN A 20 37.32 -13.23 -46.29
CA ASN A 20 36.92 -12.07 -45.48
C ASN A 20 36.19 -11.01 -46.31
N GLU A 21 36.66 -10.70 -47.52
CA GLU A 21 35.96 -9.80 -48.45
C GLU A 21 34.56 -10.33 -48.79
N GLU A 22 34.41 -11.63 -49.08
CA GLU A 22 33.09 -12.22 -49.39
C GLU A 22 32.15 -12.16 -48.17
N LYS A 23 32.67 -12.40 -46.95
CA LYS A 23 31.89 -12.24 -45.71
C LYS A 23 31.45 -10.80 -45.47
N GLN A 24 32.33 -9.82 -45.73
CA GLN A 24 31.98 -8.40 -45.60
C GLN A 24 30.92 -7.99 -46.62
N LEU A 25 31.04 -8.45 -47.86
CA LEU A 25 30.03 -8.23 -48.91
C LEU A 25 28.67 -8.81 -48.55
N LYS A 26 28.62 -10.06 -48.02
CA LYS A 26 27.36 -10.66 -47.56
C LYS A 26 26.75 -9.90 -46.39
N LEU A 27 27.56 -9.52 -45.40
CA LEU A 27 27.09 -8.71 -44.26
C LEU A 27 26.56 -7.34 -44.71
N GLN A 28 27.21 -6.72 -45.70
CA GLN A 28 26.78 -5.46 -46.27
C GLN A 28 25.46 -5.61 -47.03
N GLN A 29 25.32 -6.66 -47.85
CA GLN A 29 24.05 -6.98 -48.54
C GLN A 29 22.91 -7.23 -47.56
N GLU A 30 23.14 -8.02 -46.49
CA GLU A 30 22.13 -8.24 -45.46
C GLU A 30 21.74 -6.94 -44.73
N ASN A 31 22.70 -6.05 -44.48
CA ASN A 31 22.41 -4.75 -43.85
C ASN A 31 21.62 -3.83 -44.79
N ASP A 32 21.97 -3.77 -46.06
CA ASP A 32 21.28 -2.97 -47.07
C ASP A 32 19.83 -3.47 -47.27
N GLU A 33 19.63 -4.80 -47.34
CA GLU A 33 18.30 -5.41 -47.40
C GLU A 33 17.46 -5.08 -46.16
N LYS A 34 18.04 -5.16 -44.95
CA LYS A 34 17.38 -4.77 -43.70
C LYS A 34 16.99 -3.28 -43.71
N GLN A 35 17.87 -2.40 -44.22
CA GLN A 35 17.56 -0.98 -44.32
C GLN A 35 16.40 -0.71 -45.28
N ILE A 36 16.40 -1.33 -46.46
CA ILE A 36 15.31 -1.19 -47.44
C ILE A 36 13.98 -1.70 -46.85
N GLN A 37 13.99 -2.83 -46.14
CA GLN A 37 12.80 -3.35 -45.47
C GLN A 37 12.28 -2.40 -44.38
N MET A 38 13.17 -1.85 -43.56
CA MET A 38 12.78 -0.86 -42.54
C MET A 38 12.19 0.40 -43.17
N GLU A 39 12.79 0.91 -44.24
CA GLU A 39 12.29 2.10 -44.93
C GLU A 39 10.93 1.86 -45.59
N THR A 40 10.73 0.68 -46.17
CA THR A 40 9.45 0.26 -46.75
C THR A 40 8.37 0.16 -45.67
N LYS A 41 8.65 -0.53 -44.57
CA LYS A 41 7.73 -0.64 -43.42
C LYS A 41 7.38 0.72 -42.84
N ARG A 42 8.35 1.62 -42.72
CA ARG A 42 8.12 3.00 -42.27
C ARG A 42 7.17 3.76 -43.20
N LYS A 43 7.38 3.67 -44.51
CA LYS A 43 6.46 4.27 -45.50
C LYS A 43 5.05 3.70 -45.39
N GLU A 44 4.91 2.40 -45.15
CA GLU A 44 3.59 1.79 -44.94
C GLU A 44 2.89 2.32 -43.69
N ILE A 45 3.60 2.50 -42.58
CA ILE A 45 3.08 3.07 -41.33
C ILE A 45 2.65 4.53 -41.53
N GLU A 46 3.44 5.31 -42.25
CA GLU A 46 3.14 6.74 -42.52
C GLU A 46 1.96 6.93 -43.48
N THR A 47 1.62 5.92 -44.29
CA THR A 47 0.59 6.02 -45.33
C THR A 47 -0.70 5.25 -45.03
N ASN A 48 -0.68 4.34 -44.04
CA ASN A 48 -1.84 3.52 -43.69
C ASN A 48 -2.29 3.74 -42.25
N PRO A 49 -3.61 3.60 -41.98
CA PRO A 49 -4.12 3.56 -40.63
C PRO A 49 -3.48 2.41 -39.85
N ASN A 50 -3.08 2.67 -38.61
CA ASN A 50 -2.37 1.72 -37.77
C ASN A 50 -2.73 1.86 -36.29
N LEU A 51 -2.52 0.78 -35.54
CA LEU A 51 -2.52 0.76 -34.08
C LEU A 51 -1.06 0.77 -33.61
N SER A 52 -0.73 1.71 -32.74
CA SER A 52 0.60 1.84 -32.15
C SER A 52 0.54 1.59 -30.65
N ASN A 53 1.41 0.74 -30.12
CA ASN A 53 1.36 0.40 -28.70
C ASN A 53 1.71 1.62 -27.83
N LEU A 54 1.01 1.73 -26.71
CA LEU A 54 1.26 2.73 -25.69
C LEU A 54 1.75 2.01 -24.43
N ASN A 55 3.02 2.24 -24.07
CA ASN A 55 3.67 1.62 -22.92
C ASN A 55 3.97 2.67 -21.85
N PHE A 56 4.06 2.23 -20.60
CA PHE A 56 4.53 3.07 -19.49
C PHE A 56 5.98 3.56 -19.71
N ASP A 57 6.83 2.74 -20.33
CA ASP A 57 8.16 3.17 -20.78
C ASP A 57 8.06 3.86 -22.15
N GLU A 58 8.35 5.16 -22.20
CA GLU A 58 8.37 5.96 -23.42
C GLU A 58 9.30 5.39 -24.50
N GLN A 59 10.36 4.68 -24.12
CA GLN A 59 11.27 4.04 -25.08
C GLN A 59 10.66 2.83 -25.78
N LEU A 60 9.61 2.24 -25.20
CA LEU A 60 8.88 1.09 -25.73
C LEU A 60 7.60 1.49 -26.47
N VAL A 61 7.22 2.77 -26.44
CA VAL A 61 6.12 3.31 -27.27
C VAL A 61 6.47 3.18 -28.75
N ASP A 62 5.46 2.90 -29.59
CA ASP A 62 5.59 2.74 -31.04
C ASP A 62 6.56 1.62 -31.50
N LYS A 63 6.86 0.64 -30.62
CA LYS A 63 7.66 -0.55 -30.98
C LYS A 63 6.83 -1.66 -31.61
N ILE A 64 5.58 -1.77 -31.22
CA ILE A 64 4.60 -2.71 -31.77
C ILE A 64 3.57 -1.89 -32.53
N ILE A 65 3.56 -2.05 -33.86
CA ILE A 65 2.66 -1.33 -34.76
C ILE A 65 1.94 -2.34 -35.64
N PHE A 66 0.61 -2.28 -35.63
CA PHE A 66 -0.26 -3.10 -36.47
C PHE A 66 -0.93 -2.26 -37.55
N ILE A 67 -0.66 -2.57 -38.81
CA ILE A 67 -1.24 -1.86 -39.95
C ILE A 67 -2.65 -2.41 -40.24
N ILE A 68 -3.63 -1.51 -40.33
CA ILE A 68 -5.02 -1.86 -40.66
C ILE A 68 -5.18 -1.91 -42.17
N ARG A 69 -5.27 -3.14 -42.69
CA ARG A 69 -5.45 -3.40 -44.12
C ARG A 69 -6.89 -3.19 -44.55
N SER A 70 -7.11 -2.97 -45.84
CA SER A 70 -8.45 -2.86 -46.41
C SER A 70 -9.24 -4.15 -46.24
N GLY A 71 -10.49 -4.06 -45.78
CA GLY A 71 -11.29 -5.22 -45.40
C GLY A 71 -11.35 -5.43 -43.89
N SER A 72 -11.48 -6.70 -43.48
CA SER A 72 -11.66 -7.07 -42.07
C SER A 72 -10.32 -7.47 -41.46
N ASN A 73 -9.99 -6.90 -40.30
CA ASN A 73 -8.79 -7.22 -39.52
C ASN A 73 -9.26 -7.76 -38.17
N LEU A 74 -9.11 -9.07 -37.98
CA LEU A 74 -9.46 -9.80 -36.77
C LEU A 74 -8.32 -9.70 -35.74
N ILE A 75 -8.71 -9.46 -34.49
CA ILE A 75 -7.84 -9.25 -33.34
C ILE A 75 -8.19 -10.31 -32.30
N GLY A 76 -7.20 -11.00 -31.73
CA GLY A 76 -7.42 -11.98 -30.67
C GLY A 76 -6.18 -12.83 -30.40
N LYS A 77 -6.32 -13.88 -29.57
CA LYS A 77 -5.25 -14.83 -29.23
C LYS A 77 -4.96 -15.84 -30.35
N SER A 78 -5.97 -16.18 -31.15
CA SER A 78 -5.89 -17.22 -32.18
C SER A 78 -4.87 -16.90 -33.27
N GLU A 79 -4.17 -17.93 -33.76
CA GLU A 79 -3.25 -17.82 -34.92
C GLU A 79 -3.97 -17.41 -36.22
N GLU A 80 -5.31 -17.53 -36.26
CA GLU A 80 -6.13 -17.08 -37.39
C GLU A 80 -6.27 -15.55 -37.45
N CYS A 81 -5.99 -14.86 -36.35
CA CYS A 81 -6.10 -13.40 -36.26
C CYS A 81 -4.96 -12.72 -37.04
N GLN A 82 -5.29 -11.68 -37.81
CA GLN A 82 -4.26 -10.86 -38.46
C GLN A 82 -3.46 -10.03 -37.44
N ILE A 83 -4.09 -9.71 -36.30
CA ILE A 83 -3.47 -9.01 -35.18
C ILE A 83 -3.57 -9.93 -33.97
N GLN A 84 -2.48 -10.64 -33.68
CA GLN A 84 -2.41 -11.51 -32.52
C GLN A 84 -2.05 -10.70 -31.28
N LEU A 85 -2.91 -10.74 -30.26
CA LEU A 85 -2.69 -10.12 -28.97
C LEU A 85 -2.74 -11.20 -27.88
N MET A 86 -1.82 -11.09 -26.93
CA MET A 86 -1.70 -12.00 -25.78
C MET A 86 -1.98 -11.23 -24.51
N GLY A 87 -2.55 -11.89 -23.51
CA GLY A 87 -2.82 -11.28 -22.21
C GLY A 87 -4.20 -11.59 -21.64
N PRO A 88 -4.41 -11.22 -20.37
CA PRO A 88 -5.64 -11.54 -19.66
C PRO A 88 -6.86 -10.82 -20.26
N MET A 89 -8.02 -11.47 -20.22
CA MET A 89 -9.31 -11.05 -20.75
C MET A 89 -9.32 -10.80 -22.26
N ILE A 90 -8.34 -11.32 -22.99
CA ILE A 90 -8.32 -11.35 -24.46
C ILE A 90 -8.83 -12.71 -24.92
N GLN A 91 -9.77 -12.70 -25.86
CA GLN A 91 -10.40 -13.91 -26.39
C GLN A 91 -9.67 -14.36 -27.66
N ASP A 92 -9.88 -15.62 -28.07
CA ASP A 92 -9.35 -16.15 -29.34
C ASP A 92 -9.76 -15.29 -30.53
N HIS A 93 -11.01 -14.82 -30.52
CA HIS A 93 -11.56 -13.81 -31.42
C HIS A 93 -12.12 -12.67 -30.59
N HIS A 94 -11.38 -11.58 -30.44
CA HIS A 94 -11.69 -10.53 -29.48
C HIS A 94 -12.35 -9.31 -30.13
N ALA A 95 -11.81 -8.84 -31.25
CA ALA A 95 -12.33 -7.66 -31.93
C ALA A 95 -12.13 -7.74 -33.45
N ILE A 96 -12.93 -6.98 -34.19
CA ILE A 96 -12.78 -6.81 -35.64
C ILE A 96 -12.68 -5.33 -35.96
N ILE A 97 -11.62 -4.95 -36.66
CA ILE A 97 -11.47 -3.62 -37.25
C ILE A 97 -11.69 -3.73 -38.76
N ASN A 98 -12.79 -3.13 -39.22
CA ASN A 98 -13.22 -3.11 -40.60
C ASN A 98 -12.87 -1.78 -41.27
N ARG A 99 -11.96 -1.82 -42.25
CA ARG A 99 -11.66 -0.69 -43.13
C ARG A 99 -12.53 -0.78 -44.39
N THR A 100 -13.56 0.07 -44.43
CA THR A 100 -14.54 0.11 -45.53
C THR A 100 -13.96 0.72 -46.81
N LYS A 101 -14.66 0.51 -47.94
CA LYS A 101 -14.30 1.12 -49.25
C LYS A 101 -14.32 2.65 -49.25
N ASN A 102 -14.99 3.27 -48.27
CA ASN A 102 -15.04 4.72 -48.10
C ASN A 102 -13.97 5.22 -47.11
N GLU A 103 -12.94 4.41 -46.82
CA GLU A 103 -11.85 4.71 -45.89
C GLU A 103 -12.31 4.98 -44.44
N LYS A 104 -13.56 4.63 -44.10
CA LYS A 104 -14.02 4.62 -42.71
C LYS A 104 -13.59 3.35 -42.00
N ILE A 105 -13.16 3.50 -40.76
CA ILE A 105 -12.62 2.42 -39.93
C ILE A 105 -13.58 2.19 -38.77
N ILE A 106 -14.12 0.98 -38.71
CA ILE A 106 -15.18 0.59 -37.79
C ILE A 106 -14.63 -0.50 -36.87
N LEU A 107 -14.70 -0.28 -35.56
CA LEU A 107 -14.39 -1.25 -34.52
C LEU A 107 -15.67 -1.95 -34.05
N GLU A 108 -15.57 -3.25 -33.87
CA GLU A 108 -16.64 -4.11 -33.38
C GLU A 108 -16.06 -5.18 -32.44
N ARG A 109 -16.76 -5.47 -31.33
CA ARG A 109 -16.48 -6.62 -30.47
C ARG A 109 -17.00 -7.91 -31.10
N CYS A 110 -16.29 -9.02 -30.93
CA CYS A 110 -16.77 -10.32 -31.42
C CYS A 110 -17.90 -10.88 -30.55
N ASP A 111 -17.72 -10.84 -29.24
CA ASP A 111 -18.65 -11.37 -28.24
C ASP A 111 -18.84 -10.41 -27.05
N ASP A 112 -19.83 -10.69 -26.20
CA ASP A 112 -20.13 -9.87 -25.02
C ASP A 112 -19.01 -9.91 -23.96
N ASP A 113 -18.30 -11.04 -23.89
CA ASP A 113 -17.15 -11.26 -22.99
C ASP A 113 -15.87 -10.55 -23.47
N CYS A 114 -15.88 -9.96 -24.68
CA CYS A 114 -14.74 -9.21 -25.21
C CYS A 114 -14.66 -7.82 -24.58
N ARG A 115 -13.75 -7.66 -23.62
CA ARG A 115 -13.48 -6.39 -22.95
C ARG A 115 -12.66 -5.45 -23.83
N ILE A 116 -13.31 -4.39 -24.33
CA ILE A 116 -12.68 -3.32 -25.12
C ILE A 116 -13.09 -1.97 -24.56
N LEU A 117 -12.12 -1.12 -24.22
CA LEU A 117 -12.35 0.29 -23.89
C LEU A 117 -11.86 1.19 -25.03
N LEU A 118 -12.72 2.14 -25.42
CA LEU A 118 -12.40 3.22 -26.33
C LEU A 118 -12.48 4.52 -25.55
N ASN A 119 -11.34 5.20 -25.41
CA ASN A 119 -11.24 6.46 -24.68
C ASN A 119 -11.82 6.37 -23.24
N GLY A 120 -11.54 5.25 -22.57
CA GLY A 120 -12.08 4.91 -21.24
C GLY A 120 -13.50 4.34 -21.21
N ASP A 121 -14.28 4.47 -22.29
CA ASP A 121 -15.67 3.97 -22.35
C ASP A 121 -15.73 2.54 -22.92
N ALA A 122 -16.56 1.67 -22.33
CA ALA A 122 -16.74 0.30 -22.82
C ALA A 122 -17.46 0.29 -24.18
N VAL A 123 -16.83 -0.37 -25.17
CA VAL A 123 -17.36 -0.44 -26.55
C VAL A 123 -18.43 -1.52 -26.65
N THR A 124 -19.72 -1.20 -26.55
CA THR A 124 -20.82 -2.20 -26.59
C THR A 124 -21.42 -2.45 -27.97
N HIS A 125 -21.12 -1.59 -28.94
CA HIS A 125 -21.68 -1.63 -30.29
C HIS A 125 -20.61 -1.21 -31.31
N LYS A 126 -20.95 -1.24 -32.60
CA LYS A 126 -20.02 -0.82 -33.67
C LYS A 126 -19.72 0.68 -33.55
N VAL A 127 -18.44 1.05 -33.46
CA VAL A 127 -18.00 2.43 -33.32
C VAL A 127 -17.05 2.81 -34.46
N ASN A 128 -17.13 4.05 -34.93
CA ASN A 128 -16.17 4.58 -35.91
C ASN A 128 -14.93 5.09 -35.16
N LEU A 129 -13.75 4.60 -35.55
CA LEU A 129 -12.48 5.06 -35.01
C LEU A 129 -12.04 6.36 -35.69
N THR A 130 -11.49 7.27 -34.89
CA THR A 130 -10.99 8.58 -35.26
C THR A 130 -9.52 8.74 -34.86
N HIS A 131 -8.78 9.61 -35.54
CA HIS A 131 -7.36 9.78 -35.26
C HIS A 131 -7.09 10.09 -33.77
N ASN A 132 -6.08 9.40 -33.21
CA ASN A 132 -5.65 9.39 -31.81
C ASN A 132 -6.50 8.57 -30.84
N ASP A 133 -7.56 7.88 -31.27
CA ASP A 133 -8.37 7.01 -30.40
C ASP A 133 -7.54 6.01 -29.57
N ARG A 134 -7.84 5.93 -28.27
CA ARG A 134 -7.14 5.11 -27.29
C ARG A 134 -7.95 3.85 -27.07
N LEU A 135 -7.34 2.72 -27.37
CA LEU A 135 -7.96 1.41 -27.36
C LEU A 135 -7.26 0.52 -26.35
N LEU A 136 -7.99 0.07 -25.34
CA LEU A 136 -7.56 -0.97 -24.42
C LEU A 136 -8.27 -2.28 -24.77
N PHE A 137 -7.50 -3.31 -25.13
CA PHE A 137 -7.99 -4.67 -25.29
C PHE A 137 -7.67 -5.50 -24.05
N GLY A 138 -8.64 -6.28 -23.56
CA GLY A 138 -8.50 -7.01 -22.30
C GLY A 138 -8.27 -6.05 -21.12
N THR A 139 -7.23 -6.32 -20.31
CA THR A 139 -6.84 -5.47 -19.18
C THR A 139 -5.53 -4.69 -19.38
N SER A 140 -4.65 -5.12 -20.29
CA SER A 140 -3.28 -4.59 -20.36
C SER A 140 -2.83 -4.11 -21.75
N GLN A 141 -3.54 -4.45 -22.83
CA GLN A 141 -3.10 -4.17 -24.19
C GLN A 141 -3.60 -2.80 -24.68
N LEU A 142 -2.83 -1.75 -24.38
CA LEU A 142 -3.16 -0.36 -24.70
C LEU A 142 -2.52 0.11 -26.01
N PHE A 143 -3.34 0.63 -26.92
CA PHE A 143 -2.94 1.12 -28.23
C PHE A 143 -3.53 2.50 -28.54
N VAL A 144 -2.82 3.26 -29.37
CA VAL A 144 -3.32 4.49 -30.00
C VAL A 144 -3.56 4.23 -31.48
N PHE A 145 -4.77 4.53 -31.93
CA PHE A 145 -5.17 4.44 -33.31
C PHE A 145 -4.74 5.70 -34.06
N ARG A 146 -3.87 5.52 -35.06
CA ARG A 146 -3.35 6.59 -35.91
C ARG A 146 -3.90 6.42 -37.31
N ASN A 147 -4.60 7.44 -37.80
CA ASN A 147 -5.09 7.50 -39.17
C ASN A 147 -4.42 8.62 -39.99
N PRO A 148 -3.40 8.33 -40.81
CA PRO A 148 -2.77 9.31 -41.72
C PRO A 148 -3.69 9.79 -42.86
N LEU A 149 -4.79 9.08 -43.13
CA LEU A 149 -5.74 9.42 -44.19
C LEU A 149 -6.85 10.37 -43.71
N ASP A 150 -6.88 10.69 -42.42
CA ASP A 150 -7.85 11.61 -41.85
C ASP A 150 -7.56 13.04 -42.35
N PRO A 151 -8.55 13.77 -42.90
CA PRO A 151 -8.36 15.16 -43.32
C PRO A 151 -7.94 16.11 -42.18
N ASN A 152 -8.13 15.71 -40.91
CA ASN A 152 -7.67 16.45 -39.73
C ASN A 152 -6.29 16.00 -39.21
N PHE A 153 -5.55 15.17 -39.97
CA PHE A 153 -4.20 14.74 -39.61
C PHE A 153 -3.21 15.92 -39.69
N ASP A 154 -3.08 16.66 -38.59
CA ASP A 154 -2.14 17.77 -38.47
C ASP A 154 -0.82 17.29 -37.84
N THR A 155 0.20 17.09 -38.66
CA THR A 155 1.57 16.73 -38.23
C THR A 155 2.20 17.78 -37.32
N THR A 156 1.67 19.01 -37.27
CA THR A 156 2.24 20.13 -36.50
C THR A 156 1.57 20.37 -35.15
N LYS A 157 0.43 19.72 -34.88
CA LYS A 157 -0.37 19.87 -33.64
C LYS A 157 -0.86 18.54 -33.05
N SER A 158 -0.19 17.43 -33.35
CA SER A 158 -0.55 16.16 -32.72
C SER A 158 -0.32 16.27 -31.22
N THR A 159 -1.40 16.34 -30.43
CA THR A 159 -1.38 16.10 -28.99
C THR A 159 -0.72 14.75 -28.78
N ILE A 160 0.46 14.74 -28.16
CA ILE A 160 1.18 13.52 -27.83
C ILE A 160 0.33 12.79 -26.79
N VAL A 161 -0.32 11.71 -27.22
CA VAL A 161 -1.05 10.82 -26.33
C VAL A 161 -0.02 10.02 -25.53
N THR A 162 0.08 10.28 -24.23
CA THR A 162 0.96 9.55 -23.32
C THR A 162 0.18 8.44 -22.60
N TYR A 163 0.91 7.44 -22.10
CA TYR A 163 0.33 6.35 -21.31
C TYR A 163 -0.42 6.89 -20.07
N GLU A 164 0.17 7.86 -19.38
CA GLU A 164 -0.42 8.50 -18.21
C GLU A 164 -1.76 9.18 -18.52
N LEU A 165 -1.83 9.96 -19.61
CA LEU A 165 -3.08 10.61 -20.05
C LEU A 165 -4.18 9.60 -20.38
N ALA A 166 -3.82 8.51 -21.06
CA ALA A 166 -4.79 7.46 -21.39
C ALA A 166 -5.29 6.74 -20.12
N GLN A 167 -4.41 6.47 -19.15
CA GLN A 167 -4.80 5.87 -17.87
C GLN A 167 -5.63 6.81 -17.01
N GLU A 168 -5.32 8.11 -16.98
CA GLU A 168 -6.14 9.13 -16.32
C GLU A 168 -7.56 9.18 -16.90
N GLU A 169 -7.69 9.10 -18.23
CA GLU A 169 -8.98 9.06 -18.91
C GLU A 169 -9.77 7.81 -18.54
N ILE A 170 -9.13 6.63 -18.60
CA ILE A 170 -9.74 5.34 -18.20
C ILE A 170 -10.18 5.38 -16.74
N ALA A 171 -9.31 5.83 -15.83
CA ALA A 171 -9.60 5.94 -14.41
C ALA A 171 -10.77 6.91 -14.16
N SER A 172 -10.77 8.07 -14.82
CA SER A 172 -11.84 9.06 -14.72
C SER A 172 -13.19 8.49 -15.16
N LYS A 173 -13.21 7.73 -16.26
CA LYS A 173 -14.42 7.05 -16.76
C LYS A 173 -14.87 5.89 -15.88
N ALA A 174 -13.93 5.21 -15.22
CA ALA A 174 -14.22 4.19 -14.22
C ALA A 174 -14.76 4.78 -12.90
N GLY A 175 -14.75 6.11 -12.74
CA GLY A 175 -15.31 6.82 -11.60
C GLY A 175 -14.28 7.39 -10.63
N TYR A 176 -12.99 7.26 -10.91
CA TYR A 176 -11.92 7.83 -10.08
C TYR A 176 -11.74 9.32 -10.39
N LYS A 177 -12.13 10.21 -9.46
CA LYS A 177 -11.87 11.65 -9.61
C LYS A 177 -10.46 11.99 -9.13
N LEU A 178 -9.51 12.00 -10.05
CA LEU A 178 -8.15 12.49 -9.80
C LEU A 178 -8.16 14.02 -9.93
N ASN A 179 -8.59 14.72 -8.88
CA ASN A 179 -8.62 16.18 -8.87
C ASN A 179 -7.18 16.71 -8.88
N ASN A 180 -6.76 17.31 -9.99
CA ASN A 180 -5.47 17.99 -10.13
C ASN A 180 -5.56 19.51 -9.79
N GLU A 181 -6.73 19.99 -9.35
CA GLU A 181 -6.94 21.42 -9.03
C GLU A 181 -6.30 21.85 -7.70
N ASP A 182 -6.24 20.93 -6.74
CA ASP A 182 -5.56 21.14 -5.47
C ASP A 182 -4.05 20.92 -5.67
N ASN A 183 -3.29 22.01 -5.79
CA ASN A 183 -1.83 22.03 -6.06
C ASN A 183 -0.95 21.46 -4.92
N SER A 184 -1.45 20.53 -4.11
CA SER A 184 -0.66 19.82 -3.12
C SER A 184 0.19 18.76 -3.83
N ILE A 185 1.51 18.87 -3.69
CA ILE A 185 2.49 17.89 -4.22
C ILE A 185 2.12 16.48 -3.75
N GLU A 186 1.53 16.35 -2.57
CA GLU A 186 1.18 15.06 -1.96
C GLU A 186 -0.04 14.42 -2.59
N GLN A 187 -1.06 15.21 -2.98
CA GLN A 187 -2.18 14.69 -3.75
C GLN A 187 -1.74 14.28 -5.16
N ALA A 188 -0.85 15.04 -5.80
CA ALA A 188 -0.27 14.65 -7.08
C ALA A 188 0.50 13.32 -6.99
N LEU A 189 1.26 13.10 -5.90
CA LEU A 189 1.94 11.83 -5.67
C LEU A 189 0.97 10.67 -5.45
N LEU A 190 -0.09 10.90 -4.65
CA LEU A 190 -1.15 9.91 -4.45
C LEU A 190 -1.84 9.53 -5.76
N ASN A 191 -2.22 10.53 -6.56
CA ASN A 191 -2.85 10.31 -7.87
C ASN A 191 -1.94 9.48 -8.78
N LYS A 192 -0.64 9.79 -8.81
CA LYS A 192 0.35 9.01 -9.56
C LYS A 192 0.43 7.55 -9.09
N GLU A 193 0.46 7.32 -7.78
CA GLU A 193 0.50 5.96 -7.24
C GLU A 193 -0.77 5.17 -7.56
N LEU A 194 -1.95 5.82 -7.55
CA LEU A 194 -3.22 5.21 -7.93
C LEU A 194 -3.29 4.89 -9.43
N LEU A 195 -2.79 5.76 -10.30
CA LEU A 195 -2.74 5.52 -11.75
C LEU A 195 -1.91 4.29 -12.13
N GLU A 196 -0.94 3.92 -11.30
CA GLU A 196 -0.15 2.71 -11.47
C GLU A 196 -0.87 1.47 -10.91
N LEU A 197 -1.52 1.61 -9.75
CA LEU A 197 -2.17 0.49 -9.05
C LEU A 197 -3.51 0.09 -9.66
N ILE A 198 -4.33 1.02 -10.11
CA ILE A 198 -5.65 0.75 -10.70
C ILE A 198 -5.56 -0.28 -11.85
N PRO A 199 -4.77 -0.03 -12.92
CA PRO A 199 -4.67 -1.01 -14.01
C PRO A 199 -4.00 -2.31 -13.55
N ALA A 200 -3.02 -2.25 -12.65
CA ALA A 200 -2.34 -3.45 -12.15
C ALA A 200 -3.26 -4.35 -11.32
N VAL A 201 -4.15 -3.80 -10.50
CA VAL A 201 -5.16 -4.55 -9.73
C VAL A 201 -6.21 -5.14 -10.64
N GLU A 202 -6.67 -4.41 -11.66
CA GLU A 202 -7.59 -4.97 -12.66
C GLU A 202 -6.96 -6.14 -13.42
N GLU A 203 -5.68 -6.02 -13.81
CA GLU A 203 -4.95 -7.09 -14.47
C GLU A 203 -4.72 -8.29 -13.53
N ALA A 204 -4.36 -8.07 -12.27
CA ALA A 204 -4.17 -9.14 -11.28
C ALA A 204 -5.46 -9.94 -11.05
N ASN A 205 -6.60 -9.25 -10.96
CA ASN A 205 -7.91 -9.88 -10.84
C ASN A 205 -8.26 -10.71 -12.08
N ALA A 206 -8.00 -10.21 -13.29
CA ALA A 206 -8.22 -10.96 -14.52
C ALA A 206 -7.34 -12.21 -14.60
N ILE A 207 -6.06 -12.13 -14.19
CA ILE A 207 -5.17 -13.30 -14.11
C ILE A 207 -5.72 -14.31 -13.09
N SER A 208 -6.11 -13.84 -11.89
CA SER A 208 -6.66 -14.71 -10.84
C SER A 208 -7.92 -15.45 -11.30
N GLU A 209 -8.78 -14.78 -12.06
CA GLU A 209 -9.99 -15.37 -12.65
C GLU A 209 -9.66 -16.43 -13.70
N GLU A 210 -8.77 -16.16 -14.65
CA GLU A 210 -8.38 -17.13 -15.69
C GLU A 210 -7.60 -18.33 -15.14
N LEU A 211 -6.81 -18.13 -14.09
CA LEU A 211 -6.04 -19.20 -13.42
C LEU A 211 -6.84 -19.88 -12.30
N GLU A 212 -8.10 -19.50 -12.07
CA GLU A 212 -8.99 -20.03 -11.03
C GLU A 212 -8.39 -19.98 -9.60
N LYS A 213 -7.57 -18.96 -9.29
CA LYS A 213 -6.84 -18.85 -8.01
C LYS A 213 -7.72 -18.45 -6.83
N MET A 214 -8.96 -17.98 -7.07
CA MET A 214 -9.92 -17.56 -6.02
C MET A 214 -9.41 -16.42 -5.12
N VAL A 215 -8.49 -15.60 -5.64
CA VAL A 215 -7.94 -14.43 -4.94
C VAL A 215 -8.45 -13.14 -5.59
N HIS A 216 -8.91 -12.20 -4.76
CA HIS A 216 -9.40 -10.90 -5.22
C HIS A 216 -8.54 -9.76 -4.65
N PHE A 217 -8.26 -8.77 -5.49
CA PHE A 217 -7.46 -7.60 -5.18
C PHE A 217 -8.30 -6.33 -5.22
N GLU A 218 -8.20 -5.50 -4.20
CA GLU A 218 -8.90 -4.22 -4.10
C GLU A 218 -7.96 -3.08 -3.69
N ASN A 219 -8.06 -1.93 -4.35
CA ASN A 219 -7.31 -0.73 -3.99
C ASN A 219 -7.92 -0.10 -2.74
N VAL A 220 -7.12 0.05 -1.69
CA VAL A 220 -7.54 0.66 -0.43
C VAL A 220 -6.60 1.78 -0.01
N LEU A 221 -7.17 2.82 0.58
CA LEU A 221 -6.45 4.01 1.00
C LEU A 221 -6.33 4.02 2.52
N VAL A 222 -5.09 3.91 3.02
CA VAL A 222 -4.82 3.68 4.44
C VAL A 222 -3.99 4.81 5.03
N ALA A 223 -4.46 5.36 6.16
CA ALA A 223 -3.71 6.38 6.89
C ALA A 223 -2.48 5.76 7.60
N PRO A 224 -1.32 6.44 7.62
CA PRO A 224 -0.09 5.92 8.24
C PRO A 224 -0.24 5.51 9.71
N LEU A 225 -1.16 6.17 10.41
CA LEU A 225 -1.53 5.90 11.80
C LEU A 225 -1.99 4.46 12.03
N PHE A 226 -2.76 3.91 11.08
CA PHE A 226 -3.28 2.55 11.16
C PHE A 226 -2.28 1.50 10.63
N LEU A 227 -1.14 1.93 10.09
CA LEU A 227 -0.06 1.06 9.60
C LEU A 227 1.07 0.89 10.62
N GLY A 228 0.96 1.49 11.81
CA GLY A 228 2.03 1.52 12.81
C GLY A 228 3.25 2.36 12.38
N LYS A 229 3.11 3.17 11.32
CA LYS A 229 4.21 3.98 10.76
C LYS A 229 4.43 5.31 11.48
N THR A 230 3.72 5.54 12.57
CA THR A 230 3.62 6.83 13.23
C THR A 230 4.68 6.94 14.33
N GLY A 231 5.59 7.93 14.19
CA GLY A 231 6.78 8.11 15.05
C GLY A 231 8.08 7.47 14.53
N ARG A 232 8.11 6.92 13.30
CA ARG A 232 9.31 6.34 12.67
C ARG A 232 10.24 7.44 12.09
N LYS A 233 11.55 7.20 12.10
CA LYS A 233 12.47 7.88 11.15
C LYS A 233 12.01 7.52 9.72
N PRO A 234 11.85 8.47 8.79
CA PRO A 234 11.60 8.11 7.40
C PRO A 234 12.74 7.22 6.88
N GLU A 235 12.40 6.19 6.10
CA GLU A 235 13.35 5.25 5.46
C GLU A 235 14.28 5.93 4.44
N VAL A 236 13.96 7.17 4.07
CA VAL A 236 14.78 8.04 3.23
C VAL A 236 15.53 9.02 4.12
N ASN A 237 16.82 9.25 3.84
CA ASN A 237 17.73 10.23 4.48
C ASN A 237 17.20 11.69 4.42
N LEU A 238 16.04 11.94 5.00
CA LEU A 238 15.49 13.25 5.30
C LEU A 238 15.66 13.42 6.80
N GLU A 239 16.49 14.40 7.16
CA GLU A 239 16.70 14.85 8.53
C GLU A 239 15.34 14.94 9.25
N TRP A 240 15.29 14.47 10.51
CA TRP A 240 14.11 14.62 11.37
C TRP A 240 13.54 16.03 11.21
N PRO A 241 12.29 16.22 10.75
CA PRO A 241 11.65 17.49 10.95
C PRO A 241 11.41 17.61 12.44
N ILE A 242 12.20 18.48 13.04
CA ILE A 242 12.06 18.98 14.40
C ILE A 242 10.56 19.21 14.67
N PHE A 243 10.05 18.70 15.79
CA PHE A 243 8.67 18.77 16.29
C PHE A 243 8.05 20.19 16.37
N ASN A 244 8.66 21.23 15.79
CA ASN A 244 8.28 22.64 15.95
C ASN A 244 7.67 23.30 14.70
N THR A 245 6.91 22.55 13.90
CA THR A 245 5.99 23.23 12.98
C THR A 245 4.76 22.36 12.82
N SER A 246 3.58 22.95 12.94
CA SER A 246 2.26 22.34 12.74
C SER A 246 2.03 21.80 11.31
N LYS A 247 3.07 21.30 10.65
CA LYS A 247 3.16 21.02 9.21
C LYS A 247 4.06 19.83 8.84
N SER A 248 4.57 19.01 9.78
CA SER A 248 5.49 17.92 9.44
C SER A 248 5.38 16.68 10.33
N LEU A 249 4.15 16.19 10.47
CA LEU A 249 3.87 14.75 10.63
C LEU A 249 2.67 14.49 9.71
N THR A 250 2.85 14.77 8.43
CA THR A 250 1.72 14.80 7.53
C THR A 250 1.26 13.37 7.30
N LEU A 251 0.16 13.07 7.99
CA LEU A 251 -0.59 11.82 8.11
C LEU A 251 -1.21 11.45 6.76
N HIS A 252 -0.39 11.39 5.71
CA HIS A 252 -0.87 11.30 4.34
C HIS A 252 -1.25 9.87 4.02
N VAL A 253 -2.50 9.71 3.59
CA VAL A 253 -3.08 8.43 3.19
C VAL A 253 -2.27 7.84 2.04
N LYS A 254 -1.95 6.54 2.14
CA LYS A 254 -1.18 5.81 1.13
C LYS A 254 -2.01 4.68 0.53
N PRO A 255 -1.90 4.44 -0.78
CA PRO A 255 -2.56 3.31 -1.42
C PRO A 255 -1.88 2.01 -1.04
N HIS A 256 -2.71 1.03 -0.74
CA HIS A 256 -2.39 -0.35 -0.43
C HIS A 256 -3.35 -1.24 -1.23
N VAL A 257 -3.02 -2.52 -1.31
CA VAL A 257 -3.86 -3.51 -1.98
C VAL A 257 -4.36 -4.49 -0.94
N GLN A 258 -5.68 -4.57 -0.76
CA GLN A 258 -6.34 -5.59 0.01
C GLN A 258 -6.41 -6.85 -0.83
N VAL A 259 -5.95 -7.97 -0.28
CA VAL A 259 -5.87 -9.27 -0.94
C VAL A 259 -6.76 -10.23 -0.17
N ILE A 260 -7.84 -10.68 -0.80
CA ILE A 260 -8.85 -11.55 -0.20
C ILE A 260 -8.78 -12.89 -0.90
N ASN A 261 -8.34 -13.91 -0.18
CA ASN A 261 -8.32 -15.27 -0.69
C ASN A 261 -9.57 -16.02 -0.21
N SER A 262 -10.49 -16.28 -1.13
CA SER A 262 -11.75 -16.96 -0.81
C SER A 262 -11.59 -18.46 -0.55
N SER A 263 -10.49 -19.07 -1.01
CA SER A 263 -10.21 -20.49 -0.80
C SER A 263 -9.66 -20.76 0.61
N THR A 264 -8.82 -19.86 1.12
CA THR A 264 -8.19 -19.98 2.44
C THR A 264 -8.88 -19.18 3.53
N GLY A 265 -9.75 -18.22 3.16
CA GLY A 265 -10.39 -17.27 4.07
C GLY A 265 -9.44 -16.22 4.64
N GLN A 266 -8.23 -16.11 4.10
CA GLN A 266 -7.20 -15.15 4.55
C GLN A 266 -7.34 -13.82 3.83
N GLU A 267 -6.95 -12.75 4.53
CA GLU A 267 -7.08 -11.38 4.08
C GLU A 267 -5.84 -10.57 4.42
N PHE A 268 -5.09 -10.13 3.42
CA PHE A 268 -3.85 -9.38 3.62
C PHE A 268 -3.96 -7.95 3.13
N LEU A 269 -3.15 -7.07 3.72
CA LEU A 269 -2.96 -5.71 3.26
C LEU A 269 -1.51 -5.57 2.76
N TRP A 270 -1.32 -5.50 1.45
CA TRP A 270 -0.01 -5.34 0.85
C TRP A 270 0.28 -3.87 0.56
N SER A 271 1.54 -3.47 0.74
CA SER A 271 2.02 -2.19 0.21
C SER A 271 2.03 -2.23 -1.30
N LYS A 272 1.97 -1.05 -1.94
CA LYS A 272 2.18 -0.88 -3.38
C LYS A 272 3.36 -1.70 -3.89
N ASP A 273 4.53 -1.53 -3.28
CA ASP A 273 5.77 -2.18 -3.73
C ASP A 273 5.66 -3.71 -3.66
N LYS A 274 5.15 -4.24 -2.54
CA LYS A 274 4.97 -5.69 -2.35
C LYS A 274 4.00 -6.28 -3.38
N PHE A 275 2.92 -5.55 -3.70
CA PHE A 275 1.96 -5.95 -4.71
C PHE A 275 2.58 -5.92 -6.11
N LEU A 276 3.29 -4.85 -6.50
CA LEU A 276 3.91 -4.75 -7.83
C LEU A 276 4.99 -5.82 -8.05
N ASP A 277 5.80 -6.12 -7.03
CA ASP A 277 6.78 -7.21 -7.08
C ASP A 277 6.10 -8.57 -7.32
N ARG A 278 4.98 -8.83 -6.63
CA ARG A 278 4.20 -10.06 -6.82
C ARG A 278 3.45 -10.07 -8.16
N MET A 279 2.97 -8.92 -8.62
CA MET A 279 2.29 -8.79 -9.91
C MET A 279 3.21 -9.20 -11.06
N PHE A 280 4.51 -8.88 -10.97
CA PHE A 280 5.49 -9.37 -11.93
C PHE A 280 5.54 -10.90 -11.97
N LEU A 281 5.53 -11.57 -10.81
CA LEU A 281 5.50 -13.03 -10.71
C LEU A 281 4.17 -13.62 -11.22
N MET A 282 3.04 -12.97 -10.92
CA MET A 282 1.72 -13.36 -11.45
C MET A 282 1.70 -13.30 -12.98
N LYS A 283 2.26 -12.24 -13.57
CA LYS A 283 2.39 -12.11 -15.04
C LYS A 283 3.28 -13.21 -15.64
N GLN A 284 4.39 -13.54 -14.97
CA GLN A 284 5.27 -14.60 -15.42
C GLN A 284 4.56 -15.96 -15.39
N MET A 285 3.85 -16.27 -14.30
CA MET A 285 3.03 -17.48 -14.17
C MET A 285 1.97 -17.54 -15.28
N TYR A 286 1.24 -16.44 -15.49
CA TYR A 286 0.23 -16.36 -16.56
C TYR A 286 0.84 -16.56 -17.95
N HIS A 287 2.03 -16.00 -18.22
CA HIS A 287 2.70 -16.21 -19.49
C HIS A 287 3.03 -17.69 -19.73
N CYS A 288 3.57 -18.40 -18.73
CA CYS A 288 3.84 -19.84 -18.82
C CYS A 288 2.55 -20.66 -19.03
N TYR A 289 1.44 -20.28 -18.38
CA TYR A 289 0.13 -20.88 -18.62
C TYR A 289 -0.32 -20.70 -20.08
N GLU A 290 -0.21 -19.47 -20.60
CA GLU A 290 -0.66 -19.09 -21.94
C GLU A 290 0.19 -19.74 -23.05
N THR A 291 1.48 -19.98 -22.81
CA THR A 291 2.37 -20.69 -23.75
C THR A 291 2.28 -22.23 -23.64
N GLY A 292 1.52 -22.74 -22.67
CA GLY A 292 1.33 -24.19 -22.46
C GLY A 292 2.52 -24.88 -21.79
N GLU A 293 3.34 -24.16 -21.01
CA GLU A 293 4.44 -24.75 -20.25
C GLU A 293 3.92 -25.57 -19.06
N GLU A 294 4.27 -26.86 -18.97
CA GLU A 294 3.69 -27.81 -18.00
C GLU A 294 3.92 -27.47 -16.51
N GLN A 295 4.85 -26.56 -16.18
CA GLN A 295 5.26 -26.24 -14.81
C GLN A 295 4.79 -24.85 -14.33
N TRP A 296 3.75 -24.30 -14.96
CA TRP A 296 3.20 -23.00 -14.53
C TRP A 296 2.49 -23.08 -13.17
N ASP A 297 1.84 -24.20 -12.85
CA ASP A 297 1.11 -24.39 -11.59
C ASP A 297 2.09 -24.84 -10.49
N VAL A 298 2.49 -23.88 -9.67
CA VAL A 298 3.46 -24.06 -8.59
C VAL A 298 2.78 -24.42 -7.27
N PRO A 299 3.51 -25.05 -6.32
CA PRO A 299 2.99 -25.30 -4.97
C PRO A 299 2.58 -24.00 -4.26
N LEU A 300 1.66 -24.11 -3.29
CA LEU A 300 1.07 -22.98 -2.55
C LEU A 300 2.12 -22.07 -1.89
N GLU A 301 3.26 -22.61 -1.47
CA GLU A 301 4.35 -21.83 -0.86
C GLU A 301 5.12 -20.95 -1.86
N GLN A 302 5.05 -21.28 -3.15
CA GLN A 302 5.67 -20.54 -4.25
C GLN A 302 4.64 -19.74 -5.07
N ASP A 303 3.36 -19.86 -4.72
CA ASP A 303 2.28 -19.21 -5.43
C ASP A 303 2.33 -17.69 -5.17
N PRO A 304 2.48 -16.85 -6.23
CA PRO A 304 2.57 -15.41 -6.07
C PRO A 304 1.28 -14.75 -5.59
N PHE A 305 0.14 -15.46 -5.65
CA PHE A 305 -1.14 -15.01 -5.09
C PHE A 305 -1.23 -15.21 -3.58
N GLU A 306 -0.31 -15.99 -2.99
CA GLU A 306 -0.35 -16.36 -1.58
C GLU A 306 0.70 -15.64 -0.73
N ASP A 307 0.45 -15.64 0.58
CA ASP A 307 1.34 -15.01 1.57
C ASP A 307 1.26 -15.72 2.93
N LEU A 308 1.26 -17.06 2.89
CA LEU A 308 0.93 -17.95 4.00
C LEU A 308 1.77 -17.73 5.27
N GLU A 309 3.06 -17.44 5.09
CA GLU A 309 4.00 -17.32 6.21
C GLU A 309 4.05 -15.90 6.79
N SER A 310 3.48 -14.92 6.09
CA SER A 310 3.56 -13.53 6.49
C SER A 310 2.76 -13.26 7.76
N GLU A 311 3.43 -12.58 8.70
CA GLU A 311 2.76 -11.94 9.81
C GLU A 311 2.01 -10.71 9.28
N CYS A 312 0.80 -10.49 9.80
CA CYS A 312 -0.05 -9.37 9.43
C CYS A 312 -0.32 -8.48 10.65
N LEU A 313 -0.47 -7.18 10.37
CA LEU A 313 -0.90 -6.21 11.36
C LEU A 313 -2.39 -6.44 11.61
N ILE A 314 -2.71 -6.89 12.82
CA ILE A 314 -4.10 -7.09 13.26
C ILE A 314 -4.73 -5.72 13.50
N GLY A 315 -4.01 -4.82 14.20
CA GLY A 315 -4.44 -3.46 14.43
C GLY A 315 -3.46 -2.65 15.26
N THR A 316 -3.75 -1.37 15.45
CA THR A 316 -2.94 -0.44 16.24
C THR A 316 -3.73 0.15 17.40
N ALA A 317 -3.04 0.41 18.50
CA ALA A 317 -3.56 1.14 19.66
C ALA A 317 -2.65 2.32 19.97
N GLN A 318 -3.25 3.47 20.28
CA GLN A 318 -2.55 4.75 20.46
C GLN A 318 -2.62 5.17 21.93
N LEU A 319 -1.45 5.29 22.56
CA LEU A 319 -1.34 5.76 23.95
C LEU A 319 -0.72 7.15 23.99
N TYR A 320 -1.43 8.13 24.53
CA TYR A 320 -0.89 9.48 24.74
C TYR A 320 0.02 9.50 25.96
N LEU A 321 1.27 9.93 25.76
CA LEU A 321 2.28 9.91 26.82
C LEU A 321 2.25 11.15 27.72
N GLN A 322 1.39 12.13 27.44
CA GLN A 322 1.35 13.42 28.13
C GLN A 322 1.38 13.31 29.67
N PRO A 323 0.64 12.39 30.34
CA PRO A 323 0.74 12.26 31.80
C PRO A 323 2.14 11.90 32.30
N LEU A 324 2.91 11.12 31.53
CA LEU A 324 4.27 10.72 31.85
C LEU A 324 5.24 11.91 31.89
N ALA A 325 4.97 12.98 31.12
CA ALA A 325 5.72 14.24 31.19
C ALA A 325 5.62 14.92 32.56
N TYR A 326 4.61 14.56 33.37
CA TYR A 326 4.43 15.00 34.75
C TYR A 326 4.83 13.93 35.78
N MET A 327 5.47 12.85 35.32
CA MET A 327 5.77 11.65 36.11
C MET A 327 4.51 11.05 36.75
N VAL A 328 3.41 11.04 36.00
CA VAL A 328 2.14 10.41 36.39
C VAL A 328 2.04 9.03 35.72
N GLU A 329 1.68 8.02 36.51
CA GLU A 329 1.35 6.70 35.97
C GLU A 329 0.13 6.74 35.05
N ILE A 330 0.17 5.94 33.99
CA ILE A 330 -0.90 5.78 33.01
C ILE A 330 -1.38 4.33 33.11
N LYS A 331 -2.69 4.12 33.25
CA LYS A 331 -3.34 2.80 33.27
C LYS A 331 -4.61 2.89 32.45
N GLU A 332 -4.58 2.42 31.22
CA GLU A 332 -5.65 2.66 30.26
C GLU A 332 -6.04 1.42 29.45
N HIS A 333 -7.33 1.37 29.13
CA HIS A 333 -7.90 0.47 28.15
C HIS A 333 -8.05 1.22 26.83
N LEU A 334 -7.29 0.81 25.82
CA LEU A 334 -7.27 1.45 24.50
C LEU A 334 -7.98 0.56 23.48
N SER A 335 -8.76 1.14 22.59
CA SER A 335 -9.30 0.42 21.44
C SER A 335 -8.19 0.06 20.47
N ILE A 336 -8.24 -1.16 19.95
CA ILE A 336 -7.40 -1.64 18.85
C ILE A 336 -8.18 -1.39 17.57
N SER A 337 -7.64 -0.56 16.69
CA SER A 337 -8.25 -0.26 15.39
C SER A 337 -7.52 -1.00 14.28
N ASP A 338 -8.27 -1.55 13.33
CA ASP A 338 -7.71 -2.10 12.10
C ASP A 338 -7.27 -0.99 11.11
N TYR A 339 -6.87 -1.37 9.91
CA TYR A 339 -6.50 -0.42 8.84
C TYR A 339 -7.69 0.40 8.30
N THR A 340 -8.93 -0.05 8.53
CA THR A 340 -10.15 0.67 8.13
C THR A 340 -10.59 1.70 9.16
N GLY A 341 -10.01 1.64 10.37
CA GLY A 341 -10.37 2.44 11.54
C GLY A 341 -11.46 1.79 12.42
N GLN A 342 -11.91 0.58 12.09
CA GLN A 342 -12.88 -0.17 12.88
C GLN A 342 -12.23 -0.72 14.15
N GLU A 343 -12.94 -0.59 15.28
CA GLU A 343 -12.52 -1.19 16.55
C GLU A 343 -12.73 -2.71 16.52
N ILE A 344 -11.63 -3.45 16.70
CA ILE A 344 -11.60 -4.92 16.65
C ILE A 344 -11.21 -5.57 17.98
N GLY A 345 -10.99 -4.78 19.02
CA GLY A 345 -10.60 -5.27 20.34
C GLY A 345 -10.13 -4.16 21.26
N VAL A 346 -9.70 -4.53 22.47
CA VAL A 346 -9.21 -3.60 23.48
C VAL A 346 -7.90 -4.11 24.07
N ILE A 347 -6.91 -3.24 24.24
CA ILE A 347 -5.64 -3.54 24.89
C ILE A 347 -5.55 -2.83 26.25
N TYR A 348 -5.03 -3.52 27.27
CA TYR A 348 -4.77 -2.92 28.59
C TYR A 348 -3.27 -2.65 28.75
N VAL A 349 -2.93 -1.38 28.94
CA VAL A 349 -1.54 -0.88 28.98
C VAL A 349 -1.33 -0.06 30.24
N GLU A 350 -0.18 -0.24 30.87
CA GLU A 350 0.27 0.58 31.98
C GLU A 350 1.64 1.18 31.68
N VAL A 351 1.83 2.45 32.01
CA VAL A 351 3.13 3.12 31.95
C VAL A 351 3.40 3.78 33.28
N ILE A 352 4.41 3.26 33.99
CA ILE A 352 4.65 3.59 35.39
C ILE A 352 6.06 4.17 35.54
N PRO A 353 6.19 5.43 35.99
CA PRO A 353 7.45 6.01 36.40
C PRO A 353 8.20 5.14 37.43
N CYS A 354 9.52 5.02 37.32
CA CYS A 354 10.30 4.21 38.25
C CYS A 354 11.61 4.88 38.65
N ASP A 355 12.18 4.41 39.76
CA ASP A 355 13.52 4.81 40.18
C ASP A 355 14.62 4.17 39.30
N GLN A 356 15.87 4.54 39.55
CA GLN A 356 17.04 4.01 38.84
C GLN A 356 17.26 2.51 39.06
N ASN A 357 16.68 1.93 40.10
CA ASN A 357 16.73 0.51 40.41
C ASN A 357 15.58 -0.26 39.73
N GLY A 358 14.63 0.42 39.10
CA GLY A 358 13.45 -0.15 38.46
C GLY A 358 12.27 -0.40 39.41
N ASN A 359 12.31 0.16 40.62
CA ASN A 359 11.18 0.15 41.54
C ASN A 359 10.16 1.19 41.08
N GLU A 360 8.91 0.75 40.93
CA GLU A 360 7.81 1.57 40.45
C GLU A 360 7.42 2.60 41.51
N TYR A 361 7.26 3.86 41.11
CA TYR A 361 6.83 4.91 42.03
C TYR A 361 5.36 4.71 42.39
N GLU A 362 5.08 4.66 43.69
CA GLU A 362 3.72 4.62 44.23
C GLU A 362 3.19 6.04 44.51
N GLU A 363 1.90 6.19 44.84
CA GLU A 363 1.30 7.51 45.14
C GLU A 363 1.98 8.26 46.30
N GLN A 364 2.73 7.55 47.14
CA GLN A 364 3.43 8.08 48.30
C GLN A 364 4.81 8.63 47.95
N ASP A 365 5.35 8.26 46.79
CA ASP A 365 6.64 8.71 46.29
C ASP A 365 6.46 10.08 45.64
N ASN A 366 7.09 11.11 46.21
CA ASN A 366 7.01 12.49 45.74
C ASN A 366 7.76 12.73 44.40
N ALA A 367 7.64 11.83 43.42
CA ALA A 367 8.37 11.84 42.15
C ALA A 367 7.76 12.75 41.07
N TYR A 368 6.54 13.22 41.27
CA TYR A 368 5.81 14.08 40.33
C TYR A 368 6.42 15.47 40.20
N VAL A 369 6.32 16.05 39.01
CA VAL A 369 6.72 17.42 38.70
C VAL A 369 5.51 18.31 38.41
N GLU A 370 5.59 19.60 38.75
CA GLU A 370 4.50 20.57 38.46
C GLU A 370 4.57 21.03 37.00
N SER A 371 5.78 21.06 36.43
CA SER A 371 6.04 21.42 35.05
C SER A 371 6.98 20.41 34.37
N PRO A 372 6.71 19.94 33.14
CA PRO A 372 7.58 19.00 32.43
C PRO A 372 9.01 19.52 32.23
N GLN A 373 9.19 20.83 32.17
CA GLN A 373 10.50 21.48 32.07
C GLN A 373 11.41 21.19 33.28
N GLU A 374 10.85 20.80 34.42
CA GLU A 374 11.65 20.38 35.58
C GLU A 374 12.40 19.07 35.35
N LEU A 375 11.98 18.27 34.37
CA LEU A 375 12.67 17.03 34.01
C LEU A 375 13.98 17.29 33.26
N LEU A 376 14.16 18.49 32.67
CA LEU A 376 15.31 18.80 31.82
C LEU A 376 16.63 18.55 32.57
N GLY A 377 17.47 17.68 32.01
CA GLY A 377 18.75 17.27 32.58
C GLY A 377 18.68 16.26 33.75
N ARG A 378 17.48 15.88 34.21
CA ARG A 378 17.30 14.82 35.22
C ARG A 378 17.24 13.44 34.57
N SER A 379 17.51 12.40 35.36
CA SER A 379 17.27 11.02 34.93
C SER A 379 15.77 10.71 34.96
N VAL A 380 15.24 10.20 33.85
CA VAL A 380 13.85 9.78 33.71
C VAL A 380 13.82 8.30 33.38
N SER A 381 13.26 7.50 34.28
CA SER A 381 13.07 6.07 34.08
C SER A 381 11.60 5.72 34.25
N PHE A 382 11.11 4.81 33.42
CA PHE A 382 9.74 4.29 33.51
C PHE A 382 9.64 2.90 32.90
N VAL A 383 8.55 2.21 33.25
CA VAL A 383 8.25 0.87 32.81
C VAL A 383 6.97 0.89 32.00
N VAL A 384 7.03 0.35 30.78
CA VAL A 384 5.85 0.06 29.97
C VAL A 384 5.46 -1.39 30.19
N LYS A 385 4.18 -1.60 30.49
CA LYS A 385 3.56 -2.91 30.68
C LYS A 385 2.41 -3.08 29.71
N ILE A 386 2.43 -4.16 28.94
CA ILE A 386 1.28 -4.59 28.13
C ILE A 386 0.74 -5.87 28.74
N ILE A 387 -0.46 -5.79 29.30
CA ILE A 387 -0.97 -6.85 30.17
C ILE A 387 -1.76 -7.87 29.34
N ASN A 388 -2.79 -7.43 28.63
CA ASN A 388 -3.61 -8.29 27.78
C ASN A 388 -4.29 -7.50 26.66
N CYS A 389 -4.74 -8.23 25.64
CA CYS A 389 -5.79 -7.78 24.74
C CYS A 389 -7.08 -8.57 25.01
N ARG A 390 -8.22 -7.99 24.65
CA ARG A 390 -9.54 -8.63 24.73
C ARG A 390 -10.35 -8.39 23.47
N GLY A 391 -11.14 -9.39 23.09
CA GLY A 391 -12.09 -9.31 21.98
C GLY A 391 -11.47 -9.32 20.59
N LEU A 392 -10.22 -9.78 20.44
CA LEU A 392 -9.58 -9.90 19.13
C LEU A 392 -10.31 -10.92 18.25
N PRO A 393 -10.28 -10.77 16.90
CA PRO A 393 -10.86 -11.76 16.00
C PRO A 393 -10.22 -13.15 16.20
N ASN A 394 -11.05 -14.19 16.14
CA ASN A 394 -10.62 -15.59 16.35
C ASN A 394 -9.85 -16.19 15.16
N LYS A 395 -9.38 -15.35 14.22
CA LYS A 395 -8.69 -15.78 12.99
C LYS A 395 -7.17 -15.75 13.04
N PHE A 396 -6.58 -15.41 14.19
CA PHE A 396 -5.14 -15.20 14.34
C PHE A 396 -4.48 -16.18 15.32
N THR A 397 -3.22 -16.51 15.03
CA THR A 397 -2.28 -17.25 15.87
C THR A 397 -0.95 -16.51 15.94
N GLU A 398 -0.03 -16.97 16.79
CA GLU A 398 1.26 -16.30 17.02
C GLU A 398 1.10 -14.79 17.27
N ILE A 399 0.08 -14.41 18.04
CA ILE A 399 -0.26 -13.03 18.34
C ILE A 399 0.82 -12.44 19.25
N TYR A 400 1.37 -11.30 18.87
CA TYR A 400 2.34 -10.56 19.67
C TYR A 400 2.11 -9.06 19.54
N VAL A 401 2.68 -8.30 20.46
CA VAL A 401 2.67 -6.84 20.42
C VAL A 401 4.06 -6.32 20.18
N LYS A 402 4.17 -5.23 19.42
CA LYS A 402 5.41 -4.48 19.31
C LYS A 402 5.17 -2.98 19.30
N TYR A 403 6.14 -2.23 19.78
CA TYR A 403 6.15 -0.77 19.74
C TYR A 403 7.59 -0.25 19.71
N LEU A 404 7.74 1.00 19.28
CA LEU A 404 9.02 1.70 19.26
C LEU A 404 8.96 2.89 20.21
N MET A 405 9.92 2.99 21.13
CA MET A 405 10.04 4.09 22.07
C MET A 405 10.98 5.18 21.52
N PHE A 406 10.93 6.36 22.13
CA PHE A 406 11.79 7.49 21.75
C PHE A 406 13.28 7.14 21.65
N ILE A 407 13.88 7.47 20.51
CA ILE A 407 15.30 7.26 20.12
C ILE A 407 15.69 5.79 19.89
N ASP A 408 14.86 4.82 20.26
CA ASP A 408 15.17 3.41 20.01
C ASP A 408 15.20 3.10 18.51
N GLU A 409 16.19 2.29 18.12
CA GLU A 409 16.32 1.79 16.74
C GLU A 409 15.56 0.47 16.54
N ASN A 410 15.34 -0.27 17.62
CA ASN A 410 14.74 -1.61 17.59
C ASN A 410 13.41 -1.63 18.32
N TYR A 411 12.46 -2.40 17.79
CA TYR A 411 11.17 -2.61 18.43
C TYR A 411 11.32 -3.37 19.76
N SER A 412 10.52 -2.95 20.74
CA SER A 412 10.20 -3.78 21.89
C SER A 412 9.10 -4.75 21.48
N ILE A 413 9.37 -6.06 21.53
CA ILE A 413 8.49 -7.13 21.04
C ILE A 413 8.16 -8.07 22.20
N SER A 414 6.88 -8.44 22.35
CA SER A 414 6.45 -9.44 23.33
C SER A 414 6.71 -10.87 22.87
N GLU A 415 6.52 -11.83 23.77
CA GLU A 415 6.39 -13.24 23.37
C GLU A 415 5.14 -13.43 22.50
N LYS A 416 5.23 -14.43 21.61
CA LYS A 416 4.13 -14.85 20.74
C LYS A 416 3.19 -15.76 21.51
N ILE A 417 1.90 -15.42 21.47
CA ILE A 417 0.83 -16.21 22.05
C ILE A 417 0.15 -16.97 20.92
N SER A 418 -0.22 -18.22 21.18
CA SER A 418 -0.98 -19.02 20.20
C SER A 418 -2.41 -18.47 20.03
N ILE A 419 -3.32 -19.29 19.52
CA ILE A 419 -4.69 -18.89 19.22
C ILE A 419 -5.42 -18.45 20.50
N SER A 420 -5.80 -17.16 20.57
CA SER A 420 -6.59 -16.61 21.66
C SER A 420 -7.29 -15.32 21.25
N ILE A 421 -8.57 -15.21 21.59
CA ILE A 421 -9.34 -13.95 21.48
C ILE A 421 -9.02 -12.95 22.62
N ASN A 422 -8.40 -13.44 23.69
CA ASN A 422 -8.04 -12.66 24.89
C ASN A 422 -6.58 -12.94 25.31
N PRO A 423 -5.58 -12.66 24.46
CA PRO A 423 -4.19 -13.00 24.74
C PRO A 423 -3.66 -12.20 25.95
N THR A 424 -2.96 -12.88 26.86
CA THR A 424 -2.33 -12.26 28.04
C THR A 424 -0.82 -12.29 27.90
N PHE A 425 -0.22 -11.11 27.72
CA PHE A 425 1.21 -10.96 27.47
C PHE A 425 2.02 -10.80 28.75
N ASN A 426 1.52 -10.03 29.72
CA ASN A 426 2.30 -9.57 30.89
C ASN A 426 3.69 -9.03 30.50
N PHE A 427 3.78 -8.40 29.32
CA PHE A 427 5.02 -7.90 28.76
C PHE A 427 5.46 -6.66 29.54
N ARG A 428 6.73 -6.61 29.98
CA ARG A 428 7.29 -5.53 30.79
C ARG A 428 8.63 -5.10 30.22
N LYS A 429 8.78 -3.82 29.89
CA LYS A 429 10.05 -3.23 29.44
C LYS A 429 10.33 -1.93 30.17
N ARG A 430 11.55 -1.79 30.70
CA ARG A 430 12.04 -0.57 31.35
C ARG A 430 12.80 0.29 30.33
N PHE A 431 12.55 1.59 30.38
CA PHE A 431 13.26 2.61 29.63
C PHE A 431 13.98 3.54 30.61
N ASP A 432 15.26 3.78 30.35
CA ASP A 432 16.15 4.55 31.22
C ASP A 432 16.81 5.68 30.42
N TYR A 433 16.38 6.91 30.68
CA TYR A 433 16.98 8.11 30.08
C TYR A 433 17.82 8.82 31.13
N SER A 434 19.15 8.76 30.99
CA SER A 434 20.07 9.34 31.98
C SER A 434 19.95 10.85 32.12
N HIS A 435 19.67 11.55 31.02
CA HIS A 435 19.48 12.99 30.97
C HIS A 435 18.29 13.29 30.07
N ALA A 436 17.21 13.85 30.62
CA ALA A 436 16.07 14.26 29.80
C ALA A 436 16.46 15.47 28.94
N THR A 437 16.38 15.30 27.63
CA THR A 437 16.56 16.36 26.66
C THR A 437 15.24 17.09 26.40
N GLN A 438 15.30 18.27 25.80
CA GLN A 438 14.08 18.97 25.39
C GLN A 438 13.23 18.10 24.45
N SER A 439 13.88 17.39 23.52
CA SER A 439 13.20 16.47 22.59
C SER A 439 12.51 15.30 23.29
N LEU A 440 13.06 14.76 24.39
CA LEU A 440 12.37 13.74 25.18
C LEU A 440 11.13 14.34 25.86
N ILE A 441 11.24 15.55 26.42
CA ILE A 441 10.12 16.22 27.09
C ILE A 441 9.01 16.53 26.08
N ASP A 442 9.36 17.03 24.89
CA ASP A 442 8.41 17.30 23.82
C ASP A 442 7.73 16.01 23.35
N PHE A 443 8.50 14.91 23.20
CA PHE A 443 7.95 13.59 22.90
C PHE A 443 7.01 13.08 24.00
N LEU A 444 7.36 13.21 25.27
CA LEU A 444 6.48 12.80 26.37
C LEU A 444 5.22 13.67 26.42
N LYS A 445 5.32 14.96 26.12
CA LYS A 445 4.20 15.90 26.22
C LYS A 445 3.20 15.78 25.07
N GLU A 446 3.69 15.60 23.85
CA GLU A 446 2.88 15.67 22.62
C GLU A 446 2.89 14.37 21.83
N GLY A 447 3.78 13.43 22.16
CA GLY A 447 3.94 12.17 21.46
C GLY A 447 2.90 11.12 21.82
N ILE A 448 2.73 10.20 20.87
CA ILE A 448 1.85 9.05 20.96
C ILE A 448 2.71 7.80 20.83
N LEU A 449 2.59 6.90 21.79
CA LEU A 449 3.14 5.56 21.68
C LEU A 449 2.18 4.70 20.86
N ASN A 450 2.61 4.31 19.66
CA ASN A 450 1.85 3.42 18.78
C ASN A 450 2.21 1.97 19.09
N ILE A 451 1.23 1.24 19.59
CA ILE A 451 1.35 -0.17 19.92
C ILE A 451 0.71 -0.95 18.78
N GLU A 452 1.51 -1.77 18.11
CA GLU A 452 1.10 -2.60 17.01
C GLU A 452 0.80 -4.02 17.51
N VAL A 453 -0.37 -4.55 17.17
CA VAL A 453 -0.76 -5.94 17.44
C VAL A 453 -0.60 -6.73 16.15
N TRP A 454 0.25 -7.75 16.16
CA TRP A 454 0.57 -8.58 15.01
C TRP A 454 0.20 -10.03 15.27
N GLY A 455 0.02 -10.80 14.20
CA GLY A 455 -0.13 -12.25 14.26
C GLY A 455 -0.13 -12.88 12.87
N ARG A 456 -0.24 -14.20 12.82
CA ARG A 456 -0.42 -14.96 11.57
C ARG A 456 -1.88 -15.36 11.44
N GLN A 457 -2.43 -15.30 10.23
CA GLN A 457 -3.79 -15.76 9.97
C GLN A 457 -3.86 -17.29 9.88
N LEU A 458 -4.90 -17.85 10.48
CA LEU A 458 -5.22 -19.27 10.32
C LEU A 458 -5.90 -19.51 8.97
N LEU A 459 -5.69 -20.70 8.41
CA LEU A 459 -6.41 -21.17 7.23
C LEU A 459 -7.83 -21.59 7.62
N GLN A 460 -8.79 -21.42 6.71
CA GLN A 460 -10.20 -21.73 6.98
C GLN A 460 -10.47 -23.18 7.40
N SER A 461 -9.67 -24.13 6.89
CA SER A 461 -9.69 -25.54 7.31
C SER A 461 -9.40 -25.74 8.80
N SER A 462 -8.69 -24.79 9.44
CA SER A 462 -8.26 -24.84 10.84
C SER A 462 -9.24 -24.18 11.81
N PHE A 463 -10.26 -23.46 11.33
CA PHE A 463 -11.30 -22.89 12.21
C PHE A 463 -12.23 -23.96 12.79
N ASN A 464 -12.47 -25.03 12.04
CA ASN A 464 -13.44 -26.08 12.39
C ASN A 464 -12.90 -27.14 13.36
N SER A 465 -11.61 -27.15 13.66
CA SER A 465 -11.01 -28.14 14.57
C SER A 465 -11.10 -27.76 16.06
N THR A 466 -11.64 -26.58 16.41
CA THR A 466 -11.67 -26.12 17.82
C THR A 466 -12.99 -25.52 18.34
N VAL A 467 -14.07 -25.53 17.56
CA VAL A 467 -15.38 -25.01 18.05
C VAL A 467 -16.52 -25.99 17.76
N GLU A 468 -16.58 -27.09 18.52
CA GLU A 468 -17.87 -27.72 18.83
C GLU A 468 -18.44 -27.05 20.08
N ASN A 469 -19.20 -25.97 19.90
CA ASN A 469 -20.52 -25.77 20.53
C ASN A 469 -21.07 -24.35 20.30
N GLU A 470 -22.36 -24.37 19.95
CA GLU A 470 -23.36 -23.30 20.02
C GLU A 470 -23.52 -22.30 18.86
N GLN A 471 -24.58 -22.63 18.10
CA GLN A 471 -25.63 -21.79 17.53
C GLN A 471 -25.35 -21.01 16.23
N SER A 472 -26.05 -21.52 15.22
CA SER A 472 -26.26 -21.02 13.87
C SER A 472 -26.58 -19.53 13.77
N ILE A 473 -25.79 -18.81 12.97
CA ILE A 473 -26.17 -17.53 12.38
C ILE A 473 -26.14 -17.69 10.87
N SER A 474 -27.28 -17.40 10.25
CA SER A 474 -27.52 -17.46 8.81
C SER A 474 -26.60 -16.55 8.03
N VAL A 475 -25.82 -17.13 7.12
CA VAL A 475 -25.04 -16.41 6.10
C VAL A 475 -26.01 -15.83 5.08
N ALA A 476 -26.18 -14.51 5.08
CA ALA A 476 -26.85 -13.79 4.01
C ALA A 476 -25.84 -13.59 2.87
N THR A 477 -26.07 -14.29 1.76
CA THR A 477 -25.42 -14.05 0.47
C THR A 477 -25.81 -12.66 -0.04
N ALA A 478 -24.83 -11.76 -0.17
CA ALA A 478 -24.99 -10.48 -0.87
C ALA A 478 -24.04 -10.46 -2.07
N ASN A 479 -24.60 -10.22 -3.25
CA ASN A 479 -23.90 -10.13 -4.53
C ASN A 479 -22.93 -8.91 -4.53
N PRO A 480 -21.63 -9.05 -4.89
CA PRO A 480 -20.65 -7.97 -4.75
C PRO A 480 -20.59 -6.96 -5.91
N GLU A 481 -21.25 -7.23 -7.05
CA GLU A 481 -20.78 -6.66 -8.33
C GLU A 481 -21.24 -5.22 -8.66
N GLN A 482 -22.02 -4.55 -7.80
CA GLN A 482 -22.52 -3.20 -8.13
C GLN A 482 -22.32 -2.14 -7.03
N SER A 483 -21.80 -2.49 -5.84
CA SER A 483 -21.66 -1.56 -4.71
C SER A 483 -20.25 -1.02 -4.46
N SER A 484 -19.20 -1.60 -5.07
CA SER A 484 -17.79 -1.30 -4.77
C SER A 484 -17.21 -0.07 -5.48
N LYS A 485 -17.83 0.42 -6.57
CA LYS A 485 -17.28 1.54 -7.35
C LYS A 485 -17.66 2.93 -6.82
N PHE A 486 -18.78 3.04 -6.11
CA PHE A 486 -19.20 4.28 -5.45
C PHE A 486 -18.69 4.41 -4.01
N SER A 487 -18.27 3.29 -3.38
CA SER A 487 -17.85 3.28 -1.97
C SER A 487 -16.50 3.95 -1.74
N LEU A 488 -15.55 3.87 -2.69
CA LEU A 488 -14.20 4.40 -2.50
C LEU A 488 -14.17 5.93 -2.39
N GLN A 489 -14.97 6.66 -3.18
CA GLN A 489 -15.02 8.12 -3.14
C GLN A 489 -15.82 8.63 -1.93
N ASP A 490 -16.95 8.00 -1.61
CA ASP A 490 -17.71 8.31 -0.39
C ASP A 490 -16.90 7.94 0.86
N GLU A 491 -16.11 6.86 0.85
CA GLU A 491 -15.15 6.56 1.91
C GLU A 491 -13.98 7.56 1.93
N LEU A 492 -13.50 8.05 0.79
CA LEU A 492 -12.45 9.07 0.70
C LEU A 492 -12.89 10.41 1.26
N GLU A 493 -14.07 10.88 0.88
CA GLU A 493 -14.65 12.13 1.37
C GLU A 493 -15.10 11.99 2.83
N LYS A 494 -15.65 10.84 3.22
CA LYS A 494 -16.06 10.57 4.60
C LYS A 494 -14.86 10.33 5.52
N ARG A 495 -13.87 9.51 5.16
CA ARG A 495 -12.64 9.31 5.95
C ARG A 495 -11.78 10.58 5.94
N GLY A 496 -11.63 11.28 4.82
CA GLY A 496 -10.95 12.58 4.76
C GLY A 496 -11.64 13.64 5.63
N SER A 497 -12.98 13.70 5.61
CA SER A 497 -13.76 14.59 6.49
C SER A 497 -13.76 14.15 7.95
N GLU A 498 -13.73 12.85 8.26
CA GLU A 498 -13.65 12.30 9.61
C GLU A 498 -12.24 12.47 10.21
N LEU A 499 -11.19 12.42 9.39
CA LEU A 499 -9.82 12.77 9.76
C LEU A 499 -9.68 14.28 10.05
N MET A 500 -10.39 15.13 9.32
CA MET A 500 -10.39 16.60 9.53
C MET A 500 -11.34 17.06 10.65
N ASN A 501 -12.39 16.30 10.98
CA ASN A 501 -13.40 16.67 11.99
C ASN A 501 -13.28 15.95 13.34
N GLY A 502 -12.20 15.23 13.60
CA GLY A 502 -11.95 14.55 14.87
C GLY A 502 -12.57 13.15 14.95
N PHE A 503 -11.77 12.21 15.45
CA PHE A 503 -12.04 10.77 15.51
C PHE A 503 -13.34 10.45 16.25
N LYS A 504 -14.16 9.48 15.79
CA LYS A 504 -15.29 9.00 16.59
C LYS A 504 -14.86 7.79 17.44
N MET A 505 -14.90 7.90 18.77
CA MET A 505 -14.92 6.75 19.70
C MET A 505 -16.30 6.69 20.35
N ASN A 506 -16.86 5.48 20.51
CA ASN A 506 -18.15 5.25 21.18
C ASN A 506 -19.33 6.07 20.61
N GLY A 507 -19.35 6.32 19.30
CA GLY A 507 -20.39 7.15 18.67
C GLY A 507 -20.32 8.65 19.02
N ARG A 508 -19.18 9.15 19.54
CA ARG A 508 -18.96 10.58 19.81
C ARG A 508 -17.69 11.08 19.13
N VAL A 509 -17.78 12.26 18.52
CA VAL A 509 -16.64 13.01 17.97
C VAL A 509 -15.67 13.38 19.10
N ILE A 510 -14.46 12.84 19.02
CA ILE A 510 -13.28 13.11 19.83
C ILE A 510 -12.55 14.27 19.17
N ASP A 511 -12.78 15.43 19.75
CA ASP A 511 -11.94 16.59 19.57
C ASP A 511 -10.59 16.32 20.27
N PRO A 512 -9.42 16.59 19.65
CA PRO A 512 -8.12 16.57 20.32
C PRO A 512 -8.11 17.36 21.64
N ASN A 513 -8.96 18.38 21.75
CA ASN A 513 -9.17 19.14 22.97
C ASN A 513 -9.82 18.32 24.09
N LYS A 514 -10.59 17.26 23.82
CA LYS A 514 -11.20 16.40 24.86
C LYS A 514 -10.20 15.47 25.53
N GLN A 515 -9.22 14.94 24.79
CA GLN A 515 -8.08 14.19 25.35
C GLN A 515 -7.24 15.12 26.25
N SER A 516 -6.94 16.33 25.77
CA SER A 516 -6.29 17.37 26.56
C SER A 516 -7.08 17.71 27.83
N VAL A 517 -8.42 17.83 27.75
CA VAL A 517 -9.30 18.07 28.91
C VAL A 517 -9.37 16.88 29.86
N ILE A 518 -9.32 15.63 29.38
CA ILE A 518 -9.28 14.43 30.24
C ILE A 518 -7.94 14.38 30.98
N VAL A 519 -6.83 14.62 30.28
CA VAL A 519 -5.50 14.72 30.87
C VAL A 519 -5.45 15.87 31.87
N GLU A 520 -6.00 17.04 31.54
CA GLU A 520 -6.09 18.20 32.41
C GLU A 520 -6.99 17.94 33.62
N LEU A 521 -8.11 17.23 33.47
CA LEU A 521 -8.98 16.78 34.56
C LEU A 521 -8.28 15.75 35.46
N LEU A 522 -7.50 14.83 34.90
CA LEU A 522 -6.70 13.87 35.66
C LEU A 522 -5.60 14.60 36.44
N LEU A 523 -4.90 15.53 35.79
CA LEU A 523 -3.90 16.39 36.43
C LEU A 523 -4.53 17.24 37.54
N LEU A 524 -5.69 17.86 37.30
CA LEU A 524 -6.44 18.66 38.27
C LEU A 524 -6.93 17.82 39.45
N LYS A 525 -7.50 16.64 39.22
CA LYS A 525 -7.91 15.72 40.30
C LYS A 525 -6.72 15.31 41.17
N LYS A 526 -5.56 15.06 40.54
CA LYS A 526 -4.34 14.66 41.25
C LYS A 526 -3.71 15.83 42.01
N GLN A 527 -3.74 17.04 41.44
CA GLN A 527 -3.36 18.29 42.13
C GLN A 527 -4.30 18.58 43.32
N GLN A 528 -5.60 18.36 43.18
CA GLN A 528 -6.58 18.54 44.26
C GLN A 528 -6.35 17.54 45.40
N ALA A 529 -6.10 16.26 45.09
CA ALA A 529 -5.75 15.24 46.08
C ALA A 529 -4.49 15.64 46.87
N ARG A 530 -3.50 16.25 46.20
CA ARG A 530 -2.27 16.75 46.82
C ARG A 530 -2.45 17.99 47.66
N MET A 531 -3.28 18.95 47.24
CA MET A 531 -3.67 20.05 48.11
C MET A 531 -4.31 19.51 49.38
N HIS A 532 -5.18 18.49 49.24
CA HIS A 532 -5.79 17.83 50.38
C HIS A 532 -4.75 17.13 51.29
N GLN A 533 -3.81 16.37 50.72
CA GLN A 533 -2.73 15.74 51.50
C GLN A 533 -1.77 16.74 52.15
N ARG A 534 -1.44 17.85 51.48
CA ARG A 534 -0.63 18.96 52.04
C ARG A 534 -1.36 19.63 53.19
N ILE A 535 -2.66 19.89 53.03
CA ILE A 535 -3.51 20.44 54.08
C ILE A 535 -3.54 19.47 55.28
N VAL A 536 -3.77 18.18 55.05
CA VAL A 536 -3.77 17.16 56.11
C VAL A 536 -2.41 17.09 56.83
N ARG A 537 -1.29 17.12 56.11
CA ARG A 537 0.06 17.15 56.71
C ARG A 537 0.32 18.43 57.51
N LEU A 538 -0.10 19.59 57.00
CA LEU A 538 0.04 20.87 57.72
C LEU A 538 -0.79 20.85 59.01
N PHE A 539 -2.02 20.32 58.95
CA PHE A 539 -2.85 20.15 60.15
C PHE A 539 -2.21 19.18 61.15
N SER A 540 -1.65 18.04 60.72
CA SER A 540 -0.98 17.10 61.60
C SER A 540 0.29 17.69 62.25
N LEU A 541 1.07 18.46 61.49
CA LEU A 541 2.26 19.17 62.00
C LEU A 541 1.86 20.25 63.01
N SER A 542 0.79 21.01 62.73
CA SER A 542 0.29 22.04 63.66
C SER A 542 -0.22 21.41 64.97
N LEU A 543 -0.88 20.26 64.90
CA LEU A 543 -1.40 19.54 66.04
C LEU A 543 -0.26 18.96 66.89
N SER A 544 0.77 18.39 66.25
CA SER A 544 1.98 17.92 66.93
C SER A 544 2.70 19.05 67.66
N PHE A 545 2.84 20.22 67.00
CA PHE A 545 3.46 21.40 67.59
C PHE A 545 2.65 21.95 68.76
N PHE A 546 1.31 21.93 68.67
CA PHE A 546 0.42 22.33 69.76
C PHE A 546 0.53 21.40 70.97
N ILE A 547 0.64 20.08 70.73
CA ILE A 547 0.81 19.09 71.79
C ILE A 547 2.17 19.24 72.48
N GLU A 548 3.25 19.47 71.73
CA GLU A 548 4.57 19.79 72.31
C GLU A 548 4.55 21.08 73.13
N LEU A 549 3.90 22.13 72.64
CA LEU A 549 3.77 23.40 73.36
C LEU A 549 2.96 23.23 74.66
N LEU A 550 1.89 22.43 74.64
CA LEU A 550 1.09 22.13 75.83
C LEU A 550 1.89 21.36 76.87
N ASN A 551 2.69 20.38 76.43
CA ASN A 551 3.57 19.62 77.32
C ASN A 551 4.67 20.51 77.93
N LEU A 552 5.15 21.52 77.20
CA LEU A 552 6.12 22.50 77.72
C LEU A 552 5.52 23.49 78.74
N ILE A 553 4.22 23.77 78.67
CA ILE A 553 3.51 24.66 79.61
C ILE A 553 3.10 23.92 80.90
N VAL A 554 2.91 22.60 80.82
CA VAL A 554 2.53 21.74 81.95
C VAL A 554 3.76 21.22 82.74
N SER A 555 4.97 21.39 82.19
CA SER A 555 6.26 21.13 82.84
C SER A 555 6.76 22.38 83.57
#